data_AF-A0A2U1LLF7-F1
#
_entry.id   AF-A0A2U1LLF7-F1
#
_cell.length_a   1.000
_cell.length_b   1.000
_cell.length_c   1.000
_cell.angle_alpha   90.00
_cell.angle_beta   90.00
_cell.angle_gamma   90.00
#
_symmetry.space_group_name_H-M   'P 1'
#
loop_
_entity.id
_entity.type
_entity.pdbx_description
1 polymer ?
#
loop_
_entity_poly.entity_id
_entity_poly.type
_entity_poly.pdbx_seq_one_letter_code
_entity_poly.pdbx_strand_id
1 'polypeptide(L)'
;MWKRFQVGESADILSKGKLRATLHSVCRPKNLENLSRETFVVFLQPAWSKTLSLYDFSMKSSSLNDEYSRKRDEENQSQNPSSDIGKLVPPLCDRLKDGMTFAEFSRETTKQYYGSSGLQTKR
;
A
#
# COMPACT_ATOMS: atom_id res chain seq x y z
N MET A 1 15.34 -17.71 -11.48
CA MET A 1 14.36 -16.67 -11.87
C MET A 1 13.29 -16.61 -10.79
N TRP A 2 13.31 -15.61 -9.91
CA TRP A 2 12.32 -15.49 -8.83
C TRP A 2 11.11 -14.71 -9.34
N LYS A 3 9.97 -15.39 -9.52
CA LYS A 3 8.68 -14.69 -9.65
C LYS A 3 8.34 -14.12 -8.27
N ARG A 4 8.36 -12.80 -8.11
CA ARG A 4 7.97 -12.15 -6.86
C ARG A 4 6.44 -12.04 -6.83
N PHE A 5 5.80 -12.84 -5.99
CA PHE A 5 4.39 -12.65 -5.65
C PHE A 5 4.28 -11.55 -4.60
N GLN A 6 3.32 -10.65 -4.79
CA GLN A 6 3.04 -9.56 -3.85
C GLN A 6 1.57 -9.61 -3.45
N VAL A 7 1.31 -9.35 -2.17
CA VAL A 7 -0.04 -9.22 -1.66
C VAL A 7 -0.51 -7.79 -1.91
N GLY A 8 -1.67 -7.64 -2.57
CA GLY A 8 -2.33 -6.35 -2.76
C GLY A 8 -3.31 -6.00 -1.64
N GLU A 9 -3.78 -4.75 -1.60
CA GLU A 9 -4.70 -4.25 -0.56
C GLU A 9 -6.01 -5.03 -0.48
N SER A 10 -6.60 -5.43 -1.61
CA SER A 10 -7.84 -6.23 -1.58
C SER A 10 -7.65 -7.60 -0.93
N ALA A 11 -6.48 -8.22 -1.06
CA ALA A 11 -6.18 -9.47 -0.38
C ALA A 11 -6.00 -9.26 1.13
N ASP A 12 -5.36 -8.16 1.54
CA ASP A 12 -5.26 -7.76 2.95
C ASP A 12 -6.66 -7.60 3.58
N ILE A 13 -7.51 -6.78 2.96
CA ILE A 13 -8.89 -6.50 3.39
C ILE A 13 -9.71 -7.79 3.48
N LEU A 14 -9.76 -8.59 2.40
CA LEU A 14 -10.56 -9.81 2.34
C LEU A 14 -10.08 -10.89 3.32
N SER A 15 -8.78 -10.91 3.62
CA SER A 15 -8.19 -11.84 4.57
C SER A 15 -8.38 -11.42 6.04
N LYS A 16 -8.94 -10.22 6.28
CA LYS A 16 -9.06 -9.60 7.60
C LYS A 16 -7.70 -9.50 8.31
N GLY A 17 -6.68 -9.07 7.57
CA GLY A 17 -5.31 -8.87 8.06
C GLY A 17 -4.47 -10.15 8.22
N LYS A 18 -4.95 -11.32 7.81
CA LYS A 18 -4.13 -12.56 7.77
C LYS A 18 -3.04 -12.47 6.69
N LEU A 19 -3.32 -11.77 5.60
CA LEU A 19 -2.35 -11.34 4.60
C LEU A 19 -2.12 -9.84 4.75
N ARG A 20 -0.89 -9.38 4.50
CA ARG A 20 -0.53 -7.96 4.61
C ARG A 20 -0.10 -7.41 3.26
N ALA A 21 -0.72 -6.30 2.84
CA ALA A 21 -0.37 -5.63 1.61
C ALA A 21 1.12 -5.25 1.62
N THR A 22 1.83 -5.59 0.55
CA THR A 22 3.29 -5.42 0.49
C THR A 22 3.64 -4.04 -0.06
N LEU A 23 4.12 -3.14 0.81
CA LEU A 23 4.71 -1.87 0.37
C LEU A 23 5.96 -2.14 -0.47
N HIS A 24 6.04 -1.51 -1.63
CA HIS A 24 7.19 -1.63 -2.51
C HIS A 24 7.37 -0.36 -3.33
N SER A 25 8.61 -0.12 -3.76
CA SER A 25 8.97 0.95 -4.68
C SER A 25 10.02 0.44 -5.66
N VAL A 26 10.15 1.14 -6.78
CA VAL A 26 11.20 0.91 -7.77
C VAL A 26 12.02 2.19 -7.84
N CYS A 27 13.34 2.07 -7.70
CA CYS A 27 14.27 3.19 -7.76
C CYS A 27 15.36 2.89 -8.80
N ARG A 28 15.76 3.93 -9.54
CA ARG A 28 16.93 3.86 -10.42
C ARG A 28 18.21 3.78 -9.57
N PRO A 29 19.16 2.89 -9.87
CA PRO A 29 20.48 2.90 -9.23
C PRO A 29 21.22 4.22 -9.51
N LYS A 30 21.84 4.82 -8.48
CA LYS A 30 22.45 6.16 -8.59
C LYS A 30 23.72 6.21 -9.47
N ASN A 31 24.52 5.14 -9.46
CA ASN A 31 25.85 5.14 -10.06
C ASN A 31 25.91 4.42 -11.42
N LEU A 32 24.76 4.17 -12.05
CA LEU A 32 24.68 3.44 -13.31
C LEU A 32 23.88 4.24 -14.34
N GLU A 33 24.56 4.63 -15.40
CA GLU A 33 23.98 5.31 -16.55
C GLU A 33 23.54 4.31 -17.63
N ASN A 34 22.66 4.75 -18.54
CA ASN A 34 22.24 3.97 -19.72
C ASN A 34 21.62 2.58 -19.44
N LEU A 35 21.08 2.36 -18.24
CA LEU A 35 20.30 1.18 -17.92
C LEU A 35 18.80 1.39 -18.17
N SER A 36 18.19 0.41 -18.85
CA SER A 36 16.74 0.22 -18.93
C SER A 36 16.33 -0.91 -17.99
N ARG A 37 15.22 -0.72 -17.28
CA ARG A 37 14.56 -1.76 -16.50
C ARG A 37 13.20 -2.03 -17.10
N GLU A 38 13.05 -3.20 -17.70
CA GLU A 38 11.78 -3.67 -18.23
C GLU A 38 11.12 -4.61 -17.22
N THR A 39 9.82 -4.43 -16.98
CA THR A 39 9.07 -5.24 -16.03
C THR A 39 7.65 -5.37 -16.51
N PHE A 40 7.14 -6.60 -16.52
CA PHE A 40 5.74 -6.90 -16.75
C PHE A 40 5.07 -7.23 -15.42
N VAL A 41 3.92 -6.62 -15.15
CA VAL A 41 3.16 -6.81 -13.91
C VAL A 41 1.77 -7.32 -14.26
N VAL A 42 1.34 -8.37 -13.55
CA VAL A 42 -0.01 -8.94 -13.65
C VAL A 42 -0.72 -8.76 -12.32
N PHE A 43 -1.94 -8.22 -12.38
CA PHE A 43 -2.82 -8.09 -11.22
C PHE A 43 -3.90 -9.15 -11.26
N LEU A 44 -3.90 -10.06 -10.29
CA LEU A 44 -5.03 -10.94 -10.04
C LEU A 44 -5.98 -10.24 -9.09
N GLN A 45 -7.21 -10.00 -9.54
CA GLN A 45 -8.18 -9.17 -8.83
C GLN A 45 -9.45 -9.95 -8.44
N PRO A 46 -10.16 -9.51 -7.39
CA PRO A 46 -11.48 -10.04 -7.06
C PRO A 46 -12.49 -9.84 -8.21
N ALA A 47 -13.62 -10.53 -8.13
CA ALA A 47 -14.78 -10.22 -8.97
C ALA A 47 -15.23 -8.76 -8.73
N TRP A 48 -15.69 -8.09 -9.79
CA TRP A 48 -16.13 -6.70 -9.73
C TRP A 48 -17.20 -6.43 -8.66
N SER A 49 -18.15 -7.36 -8.51
CA SER A 49 -19.23 -7.30 -7.52
C SER A 49 -18.82 -7.73 -6.11
N LYS A 50 -17.56 -8.13 -5.88
CA LYS A 50 -17.10 -8.57 -4.57
C LYS A 50 -17.15 -7.41 -3.58
N THR A 51 -17.92 -7.54 -2.51
CA THR A 51 -17.96 -6.57 -1.42
C THR A 51 -16.69 -6.60 -0.57
N LEU A 52 -16.19 -5.43 -0.24
CA LEU A 52 -15.12 -5.17 0.72
C LEU A 52 -15.76 -4.54 1.96
N SER A 53 -15.39 -5.03 3.14
CA SER A 53 -15.90 -4.52 4.42
C SER A 53 -14.75 -4.00 5.26
N LEU A 54 -14.98 -2.89 5.96
CA LEU A 54 -14.09 -2.45 7.03
C LEU A 54 -14.26 -3.45 8.17
N TYR A 55 -13.23 -4.26 8.40
CA TYR A 55 -13.19 -5.05 9.62
C TYR A 55 -12.76 -4.13 10.75
N ASP A 56 -13.52 -4.11 11.85
CA ASP A 56 -13.10 -3.43 13.07
C ASP A 56 -11.77 -4.05 13.53
N PHE A 57 -10.67 -3.36 13.24
CA PHE A 57 -9.36 -3.62 13.82
C PHE A 57 -9.38 -3.47 15.37
N SER A 58 -10.51 -3.02 15.93
CA SER A 58 -10.74 -2.71 17.35
C SER A 58 -10.52 -3.86 18.33
N MET A 59 -10.48 -5.14 17.89
CA MET A 59 -10.34 -6.25 18.86
C MET A 59 -8.95 -6.87 18.98
N LYS A 60 -7.94 -6.45 18.20
CA LYS A 60 -6.57 -7.02 18.30
C LYS A 60 -5.43 -6.01 18.40
N SER A 61 -5.67 -4.71 18.23
CA SER A 61 -4.63 -3.70 18.49
C SER A 61 -4.48 -3.36 19.98
N SER A 62 -5.50 -3.57 20.81
CA SER A 62 -5.41 -3.35 22.26
C SER A 62 -4.51 -4.35 23.01
N SER A 63 -4.00 -5.40 22.35
CA SER A 63 -3.05 -6.34 22.96
C SER A 63 -1.68 -6.42 22.26
N LEU A 64 -1.41 -5.55 21.27
CA LEU A 64 -0.10 -5.48 20.58
C LEU A 64 0.58 -4.11 20.71
N ASN A 65 -0.03 -3.18 21.45
CA ASN A 65 0.51 -1.83 21.64
C ASN A 65 1.51 -1.69 22.79
N ASP A 66 2.02 -2.77 23.40
CA ASP A 66 2.89 -2.64 24.59
C ASP A 66 4.27 -3.31 24.51
N GLU A 67 4.73 -3.81 23.35
CA GLU A 67 6.08 -4.42 23.31
C GLU A 67 6.83 -4.34 21.97
N TYR A 68 6.67 -3.27 21.18
CA TYR A 68 7.60 -3.01 20.07
C TYR A 68 8.04 -1.54 19.94
N SER A 69 7.92 -0.77 21.03
CA SER A 69 8.58 0.53 21.16
C SER A 69 9.71 0.45 22.19
N ARG A 70 10.91 0.81 21.74
CA ARG A 70 12.21 0.92 22.45
C ARG A 70 13.06 -0.34 22.52
N LYS A 71 13.78 -0.61 21.42
CA LYS A 71 15.25 -0.41 21.43
C LYS A 71 15.65 0.18 20.07
N ARG A 72 15.72 1.51 20.02
CA ARG A 72 16.43 2.23 18.96
C ARG A 72 17.86 2.31 19.47
N ASP A 73 18.73 1.45 18.96
CA ASP A 73 20.16 1.63 19.14
C ASP A 73 20.52 3.00 18.56
N GLU A 74 21.15 3.80 19.41
CA GLU A 74 21.74 5.08 19.07
C GLU A 74 22.86 4.81 18.08
N GLU A 75 22.65 5.16 16.81
CA GLU A 75 23.65 5.78 15.93
C GLU A 75 23.08 6.00 14.52
N ASN A 76 23.37 7.19 13.97
CA ASN A 76 23.06 7.69 12.63
C ASN A 76 21.70 8.42 12.45
N GLN A 77 21.77 9.72 12.71
CA GLN A 77 20.89 10.73 12.12
C GLN A 77 20.95 10.67 10.57
N SER A 78 19.88 10.22 9.91
CA SER A 78 19.51 10.75 8.59
C SER A 78 18.05 10.43 8.25
N GLN A 79 17.23 11.49 8.27
CA GLN A 79 15.92 11.66 7.62
C GLN A 79 14.79 10.69 8.02
N ASN A 80 13.77 11.23 8.70
CA ASN A 80 12.51 10.56 8.99
C ASN A 80 11.83 10.07 7.69
N PRO A 81 11.80 8.75 7.38
CA PRO A 81 11.24 8.25 6.13
C PRO A 81 9.70 8.18 6.14
N SER A 82 9.06 8.38 7.29
CA SER A 82 7.62 8.19 7.48
C SER A 82 6.76 9.32 6.88
N SER A 83 7.28 10.55 6.78
CA SER A 83 6.49 11.70 6.33
C SER A 83 6.27 11.76 4.82
N ASP A 84 7.09 11.07 4.02
CA ASP A 84 7.03 11.19 2.56
C ASP A 84 6.18 10.12 1.89
N ILE A 85 6.00 8.94 2.51
CA ILE A 85 5.16 7.87 1.95
C ILE A 85 3.69 8.30 1.87
N GLY A 86 3.18 9.00 2.88
CA GLY A 86 1.81 9.52 2.90
C GLY A 86 1.52 10.56 1.81
N LYS A 87 2.56 11.15 1.21
CA LYS A 87 2.43 12.05 0.06
C LYS A 87 2.35 11.30 -1.28
N LEU A 88 2.74 10.02 -1.30
CA LEU A 88 2.90 9.24 -2.53
C LEU A 88 1.82 8.17 -2.71
N VAL A 89 1.29 7.66 -1.60
CA VAL A 89 0.28 6.60 -1.54
C VAL A 89 -0.96 7.17 -0.83
N PRO A 90 -2.13 7.30 -1.49
CA PRO A 90 -3.34 7.75 -0.84
C PRO A 90 -3.70 6.74 0.26
N PRO A 91 -4.02 7.22 1.48
CA PRO A 91 -4.30 6.35 2.60
C PRO A 91 -5.56 5.50 2.34
N LEU A 92 -5.63 4.34 2.97
CA LEU A 92 -6.73 3.39 2.74
C LEU A 92 -8.07 3.94 3.23
N CYS A 93 -8.07 4.67 4.35
CA CYS A 93 -9.27 5.28 4.94
C CYS A 93 -9.98 6.26 4.02
N ASP A 94 -9.26 6.91 3.11
CA ASP A 94 -9.84 7.89 2.17
C ASP A 94 -10.51 7.20 0.97
N ARG A 95 -10.17 5.93 0.72
CA ARG A 95 -10.56 5.17 -0.48
C ARG A 95 -11.54 4.04 -0.20
N LEU A 96 -11.46 3.43 0.98
CA LEU A 96 -12.28 2.28 1.37
C LEU A 96 -13.46 2.74 2.21
N LYS A 97 -14.66 2.43 1.75
CA LYS A 97 -15.92 2.61 2.48
C LYS A 97 -16.49 1.24 2.81
N ASP A 98 -17.11 1.13 3.98
CA ASP A 98 -17.73 -0.14 4.37
C ASP A 98 -18.84 -0.54 3.39
N GLY A 99 -18.89 -1.84 3.06
CA GLY A 99 -19.88 -2.40 2.14
C GLY A 99 -19.68 -2.06 0.66
N MET A 100 -18.63 -1.35 0.27
CA MET A 100 -18.39 -1.03 -1.15
C MET A 100 -17.93 -2.25 -1.94
N THR A 101 -18.24 -2.28 -3.23
CA THR A 101 -17.73 -3.30 -4.16
C THR A 101 -16.27 -3.04 -4.54
N PHE A 102 -15.58 -4.10 -4.98
CA PHE A 102 -14.23 -3.99 -5.53
C PHE A 102 -14.18 -3.03 -6.74
N ALA A 103 -15.22 -3.04 -7.58
CA ALA A 103 -15.39 -2.10 -8.68
C ALA A 103 -15.30 -0.64 -8.23
N GLU A 104 -16.04 -0.29 -7.18
CA GLU A 104 -16.08 1.05 -6.63
C GLU A 104 -14.75 1.42 -5.97
N PHE A 105 -14.14 0.48 -5.24
CA PHE A 105 -12.85 0.68 -4.57
C PHE A 105 -11.73 0.92 -5.59
N SER A 106 -11.72 0.14 -6.68
CA SER A 106 -10.76 0.28 -7.77
C SER A 106 -10.91 1.64 -8.47
N ARG A 107 -12.15 2.07 -8.72
CA ARG A 107 -12.45 3.38 -9.31
C ARG A 107 -11.98 4.53 -8.41
N GLU A 108 -12.32 4.50 -7.12
CA GLU A 108 -11.92 5.55 -6.17
C GLU A 108 -10.40 5.60 -6.00
N THR A 109 -9.75 4.43 -5.90
CA THR A 109 -8.29 4.34 -5.81
C THR A 109 -7.62 4.91 -7.04
N THR A 110 -8.05 4.51 -8.24
CA THR A 110 -7.49 5.01 -9.51
C THR A 110 -7.67 6.52 -9.63
N LYS A 111 -8.82 7.06 -9.22
CA LYS A 111 -9.10 8.49 -9.21
C LYS A 111 -8.16 9.27 -8.29
N GLN A 112 -7.85 8.75 -7.10
CA GLN A 112 -6.92 9.40 -6.16
C GLN A 112 -5.47 9.40 -6.66
N TYR A 113 -5.07 8.40 -7.45
CA TYR A 113 -3.73 8.38 -8.05
C TYR A 113 -3.64 9.24 -9.31
N TYR A 114 -4.59 9.11 -10.24
CA TYR A 114 -4.46 9.60 -11.61
C TYR A 114 -5.58 10.54 -12.07
N GLY A 115 -6.58 10.81 -11.23
CA GLY A 115 -7.62 11.80 -11.54
C GLY A 115 -7.04 13.21 -11.68
N SER A 116 -7.86 14.16 -12.11
CA SER A 116 -7.43 15.54 -12.40
C SER A 116 -6.70 16.24 -11.24
N SER A 117 -6.99 15.84 -9.99
CA SER A 117 -6.33 16.32 -8.76
C SER A 117 -5.51 15.24 -8.03
N GLY A 118 -5.19 14.13 -8.71
CA GLY A 118 -4.54 12.94 -8.12
C GLY A 118 -3.07 13.15 -7.77
N LEU A 119 -2.52 12.24 -6.95
CA LEU A 119 -1.14 12.36 -6.47
C LEU A 119 -0.08 12.30 -7.57
N GLN A 120 -0.33 11.57 -8.67
CA GLN A 120 0.63 11.45 -9.78
C GLN A 120 0.51 12.57 -10.82
N THR A 121 -0.54 13.41 -10.79
CA THR A 121 -0.62 14.56 -11.73
C THR A 121 0.28 15.72 -11.32
N LYS A 122 0.76 15.72 -10.06
CA LYS A 122 1.62 16.76 -9.47
C LYS A 122 3.12 16.40 -9.50
N ARG A 123 3.48 15.32 -10.19
CA ARG A 123 4.84 14.75 -10.21
C ARG A 123 5.58 15.05 -11.49
#